data_AF-A0A2D4IGE8-F1
#
_entry.id   AF-A0A2D4IGE8-F1
#
_cell.length_a   1.000
_cell.length_b   1.000
_cell.length_c   1.000
_cell.angle_alpha   90.00
_cell.angle_beta   90.00
_cell.angle_gamma   90.00
#
_symmetry.space_group_name_H-M   'P 1'
#
loop_
_entity.id
_entity.type
_entity.pdbx_description
1 polymer ?
#
loop_
_entity_poly.entity_id
_entity_poly.type
_entity_poly.pdbx_seq_one_letter_code
_entity_poly.pdbx_strand_id
1 'polypeptide(L)'
;VIQALAQKGLYVTDQEKLVTERDLHKKPIQMSAHLAMIDTLMMAYTVEMISVEKVIACIQQYSSFFQATDLPYDIEDAVMFWINKANEHLKDIMEQEQKLKEQHGTENPGGQKVCVQNALVHNNCN
;
A
#
# COMPACT_ATOMS: atom_id res chain seq x y z
N VAL A 1 4.23 -1.93 -29.49
CA VAL A 1 4.02 -2.59 -28.17
C VAL A 1 4.74 -3.93 -28.09
N ILE A 2 4.45 -4.91 -28.97
CA ILE A 2 5.11 -6.22 -28.98
C ILE A 2 6.64 -6.12 -28.93
N GLN A 3 7.24 -5.29 -29.79
CA GLN A 3 8.69 -5.11 -29.82
C GLN A 3 9.26 -4.50 -28.53
N ALA A 4 8.53 -3.58 -27.88
CA ALA A 4 8.96 -2.97 -26.63
C ALA A 4 8.94 -3.97 -25.47
N LEU A 5 7.96 -4.89 -25.44
CA LEU A 5 7.94 -6.00 -24.49
C LEU A 5 9.11 -6.95 -24.74
N ALA A 6 9.38 -7.30 -26.00
CA ALA A 6 10.51 -8.16 -26.35
C ALA A 6 11.87 -7.55 -25.97
N GLN A 7 12.03 -6.23 -26.09
CA GLN A 7 13.23 -5.52 -25.60
C GLN A 7 13.42 -5.63 -24.08
N LYS A 8 12.33 -5.80 -23.32
CA LYS A 8 12.34 -6.09 -21.88
C LYS A 8 12.43 -7.60 -21.57
N GLY A 9 12.64 -8.46 -22.58
CA GLY A 9 12.69 -9.92 -22.42
C GLY A 9 11.33 -10.59 -22.26
N LEU A 10 10.23 -9.87 -22.49
CA LEU A 10 8.86 -10.37 -22.35
C LEU A 10 8.29 -10.70 -23.73
N TYR A 11 8.22 -11.99 -24.04
CA TYR A 11 7.66 -12.49 -25.30
C TYR A 11 6.19 -12.84 -25.13
N VAL A 12 5.33 -12.22 -25.93
CA VAL A 12 3.89 -12.47 -25.88
C VAL A 12 3.57 -13.74 -26.66
N THR A 13 2.98 -14.72 -26.00
CA THR A 13 2.59 -16.00 -26.60
C THR A 13 1.13 -16.36 -26.35
N ASP A 14 0.44 -16.83 -27.38
CA ASP A 14 -0.90 -17.43 -27.31
C ASP A 14 -0.76 -18.92 -27.68
N GLN A 15 -1.03 -19.82 -26.73
CA GLN A 15 -0.85 -21.27 -26.91
C GLN A 15 0.55 -21.63 -27.48
N GLU A 16 1.60 -21.11 -26.83
CA GLU A 16 3.02 -21.30 -27.21
C GLU A 16 3.44 -20.68 -28.57
N LYS A 17 2.52 -20.02 -29.28
CA LYS A 17 2.83 -19.29 -30.52
C LYS A 17 3.05 -17.81 -30.23
N LEU A 18 4.10 -17.24 -30.81
CA LEU A 18 4.36 -15.81 -30.71
C LEU A 18 3.19 -15.01 -31.30
N VAL A 19 2.64 -14.11 -30.50
CA VAL A 19 1.61 -13.18 -30.97
C VAL A 19 2.25 -12.17 -31.90
N THR A 20 1.70 -12.05 -33.11
CA THR A 20 2.16 -11.09 -34.10
C THR A 20 1.19 -9.91 -34.22
N GLU A 21 1.67 -8.82 -34.84
CA GLU A 21 0.81 -7.69 -35.18
C GLU A 21 -0.38 -8.11 -36.07
N ARG A 22 -0.20 -9.13 -36.92
CA ARG A 22 -1.28 -9.66 -37.76
C ARG A 22 -2.41 -10.26 -36.94
N ASP A 23 -2.10 -10.98 -35.87
CA ASP A 23 -3.09 -11.61 -35.01
C ASP A 23 -3.94 -10.57 -34.27
N LEU A 24 -3.31 -9.45 -33.88
CA LEU A 24 -4.00 -8.32 -33.24
C LEU A 24 -4.85 -7.51 -34.21
N HIS A 25 -4.51 -7.46 -35.50
CA HIS A 25 -5.29 -6.74 -36.51
C HIS A 25 -6.40 -7.57 -37.17
N LYS A 26 -6.61 -8.83 -36.77
CA LYS A 26 -7.66 -9.68 -37.34
C LYS A 26 -9.05 -9.08 -37.15
N LYS A 27 -9.88 -9.27 -38.17
CA LYS A 27 -11.31 -8.92 -38.17
C LYS A 27 -12.13 -10.15 -38.59
N PRO A 28 -13.00 -10.69 -37.72
CA PRO A 28 -13.28 -10.24 -36.34
C PRO A 28 -12.08 -10.43 -35.39
N ILE A 29 -12.12 -9.74 -34.25
CA ILE A 29 -11.02 -9.71 -33.28
C ILE A 29 -10.65 -11.12 -32.78
N GLN A 30 -9.36 -11.45 -32.82
CA GLN A 30 -8.85 -12.67 -32.18
C GLN A 30 -8.64 -12.42 -30.69
N MET A 31 -9.63 -12.79 -29.87
CA MET A 31 -9.62 -12.52 -28.43
C MET A 31 -8.41 -13.13 -27.70
N SER A 32 -8.03 -14.37 -28.04
CA SER A 32 -6.93 -15.08 -27.38
C SER A 32 -5.59 -14.33 -27.48
N ALA A 33 -5.25 -13.82 -28.67
CA ALA A 33 -4.05 -13.03 -28.90
C ALA A 33 -4.07 -11.70 -28.11
N HIS A 34 -5.24 -11.08 -27.96
CA HIS A 34 -5.38 -9.84 -27.18
C HIS A 34 -5.28 -10.09 -25.67
N LEU A 35 -5.87 -11.18 -25.18
CA LEU A 35 -5.73 -11.57 -23.77
C LEU A 35 -4.26 -11.85 -23.42
N ALA A 36 -3.55 -12.62 -24.26
CA ALA A 36 -2.12 -12.86 -24.07
C ALA A 36 -1.29 -11.56 -24.02
N MET A 37 -1.62 -10.57 -24.87
CA MET A 37 -1.00 -9.24 -24.82
C MET A 37 -1.29 -8.52 -23.50
N ILE A 38 -2.54 -8.54 -23.03
CA ILE A 38 -2.97 -7.88 -21.79
C ILE A 38 -2.26 -8.52 -20.59
N ASP A 39 -2.24 -9.85 -20.50
CA ASP A 39 -1.59 -10.58 -19.41
C ASP A 39 -0.09 -10.26 -19.34
N THR A 40 0.58 -10.23 -20.50
CA THR A 40 2.00 -9.87 -20.57
C THR A 40 2.24 -8.42 -20.16
N LEU A 41 1.36 -7.49 -20.57
CA LEU A 41 1.44 -6.08 -20.17
C LEU A 41 1.21 -5.91 -18.67
N MET A 42 0.23 -6.60 -18.09
CA MET A 42 -0.03 -6.60 -16.65
C MET A 42 1.19 -7.12 -15.88
N MET A 43 1.77 -8.24 -16.31
CA MET A 43 2.99 -8.78 -15.70
C MET A 43 4.16 -7.80 -15.80
N ALA A 44 4.39 -7.21 -16.97
CA ALA A 44 5.45 -6.22 -17.19
C ALA A 44 5.33 -5.03 -16.24
N TYR A 45 4.11 -4.50 -16.09
CA TYR A 45 3.82 -3.36 -15.24
C TYR A 45 3.98 -3.71 -13.75
N THR A 46 3.49 -4.88 -13.33
CA THR A 46 3.62 -5.35 -11.94
C THR A 46 5.08 -5.46 -11.52
N VAL A 47 5.93 -6.07 -12.35
CA VAL A 47 7.37 -6.22 -12.07
C VAL A 47 8.10 -4.87 -12.06
N GLU A 48 7.67 -3.90 -12.87
CA GLU A 48 8.29 -2.57 -12.90
C GLU A 48 7.92 -1.72 -11.68
N MET A 49 6.66 -1.80 -11.24
CA MET A 49 6.14 -0.99 -10.15
C MET A 49 6.47 -1.58 -8.77
N ILE A 50 6.35 -2.90 -8.62
CA ILE A 50 6.38 -3.57 -7.32
C ILE A 50 7.67 -4.37 -7.19
N SER A 51 8.40 -4.16 -6.09
CA SER A 51 9.50 -5.02 -5.68
C SER A 51 9.42 -5.28 -4.18
N VAL A 52 9.95 -6.42 -3.75
CA VAL A 52 10.01 -6.80 -2.32
C VAL A 52 10.71 -5.70 -1.52
N GLU A 53 11.82 -5.16 -2.04
CA GLU A 53 12.61 -4.12 -1.38
C GLU A 53 11.84 -2.81 -1.24
N LYS A 54 11.12 -2.39 -2.30
CA LYS A 54 10.26 -1.18 -2.26
C LYS A 54 9.14 -1.36 -1.24
N VAL A 55 8.55 -2.54 -1.16
CA VAL A 55 7.51 -2.87 -0.19
C VAL A 55 8.04 -2.79 1.24
N ILE A 56 9.19 -3.41 1.52
CA ILE A 56 9.82 -3.38 2.85
C ILE A 56 10.14 -1.94 3.26
N ALA A 57 10.75 -1.15 2.35
CA ALA A 57 11.09 0.24 2.60
C ALA A 57 9.84 1.11 2.85
N CYS A 58 8.70 0.78 2.24
CA CYS A 58 7.43 1.44 2.51
C CYS A 58 6.93 1.11 3.92
N ILE A 59 6.94 -0.17 4.32
CA ILE A 59 6.39 -0.62 5.60
C ILE A 59 7.24 -0.13 6.79
N GLN A 60 8.56 -0.09 6.64
CA GLN A 60 9.47 0.40 7.67
C GLN A 60 9.22 1.85 8.09
N GLN A 61 8.56 2.67 7.26
CA GLN A 61 8.19 4.04 7.61
C GLN A 61 7.07 4.10 8.66
N TYR A 62 6.25 3.05 8.74
CA TYR A 62 5.06 3.00 9.59
C TYR A 62 5.20 2.00 10.73
N SER A 63 6.12 1.04 10.63
CA SER A 63 6.38 0.04 11.67
C SER A 63 7.88 -0.18 11.86
N SER A 64 8.37 0.04 13.08
CA SER A 64 9.80 -0.10 13.42
C SER A 64 10.24 -1.55 13.66
N PHE A 65 9.31 -2.51 13.62
CA PHE A 65 9.60 -3.91 13.95
C PHE A 65 9.39 -4.81 12.73
N PHE A 66 10.50 -5.35 12.23
CA PHE A 66 10.52 -6.27 11.11
C PHE A 66 11.27 -7.54 11.54
N GLN A 67 10.56 -8.67 11.69
CA GLN A 67 11.23 -9.95 11.91
C GLN A 67 11.68 -10.51 10.56
N ALA A 68 12.94 -10.94 10.48
CA ALA A 68 13.51 -11.49 9.23
C ALA A 68 12.77 -12.75 8.73
N THR A 69 12.01 -13.42 9.60
CA THR A 69 11.18 -14.59 9.28
C THR A 69 9.89 -14.25 8.52
N ASP A 70 9.47 -12.98 8.50
CA ASP A 70 8.23 -12.54 7.84
C ASP A 70 8.49 -11.84 6.49
N LEU A 71 9.69 -12.02 5.92
CA LEU A 71 10.06 -11.39 4.65
C LEU A 71 9.29 -12.07 3.49
N PRO A 72 8.58 -11.31 2.65
CA PRO A 72 7.90 -11.89 1.50
C PRO A 72 8.91 -12.47 0.50
N TYR A 73 8.61 -13.65 -0.04
CA TYR A 73 9.52 -14.39 -0.92
C TYR A 73 9.36 -14.00 -2.39
N ASP A 74 8.14 -13.62 -2.80
CA ASP A 74 7.84 -13.15 -4.14
C ASP A 74 7.01 -11.85 -4.13
N ILE A 75 6.65 -11.40 -5.32
CA ILE A 75 5.92 -10.13 -5.51
C ILE A 75 4.46 -10.26 -5.01
N GLU A 76 3.84 -11.43 -5.15
CA GLU A 76 2.46 -11.65 -4.69
C GLU A 76 2.39 -11.59 -3.17
N ASP A 77 3.30 -12.30 -2.50
CA ASP A 77 3.48 -12.27 -1.04
C ASP A 77 3.80 -10.86 -0.57
N ALA A 78 4.65 -10.11 -1.29
CA ALA A 78 4.99 -8.75 -0.91
C ALA A 78 3.79 -7.81 -0.94
N VAL A 79 2.95 -7.92 -1.98
CA VAL A 79 1.71 -7.12 -2.06
C VAL A 79 0.75 -7.50 -0.95
N MET A 80 0.54 -8.79 -0.70
CA MET A 80 -0.32 -9.25 0.39
C MET A 80 0.17 -8.77 1.75
N PHE A 81 1.47 -8.90 2.00
CA PHE A 81 2.11 -8.44 3.23
C PHE A 81 1.93 -6.92 3.42
N TRP A 82 2.14 -6.13 2.38
CA TRP A 82 1.92 -4.68 2.41
C TRP A 82 0.47 -4.32 2.74
N ILE A 83 -0.51 -4.95 2.08
CA ILE A 83 -1.93 -4.71 2.32
C ILE A 83 -2.27 -5.01 3.79
N ASN A 84 -1.78 -6.14 4.31
CA ASN A 84 -2.04 -6.54 5.68
C ASN A 84 -1.45 -5.55 6.69
N LYS A 85 -0.20 -5.11 6.48
CA LYS A 85 0.46 -4.11 7.34
C LYS A 85 -0.19 -2.73 7.28
N ALA A 86 -0.60 -2.29 6.09
CA ALA A 86 -1.35 -1.05 5.94
C ALA A 86 -2.69 -1.11 6.70
N ASN A 87 -3.41 -2.23 6.59
CA ASN A 87 -4.67 -2.42 7.30
C ASN A 87 -4.49 -2.49 8.83
N GLU A 88 -3.45 -3.14 9.32
CA GLU A 88 -3.08 -3.17 10.74
C GLU A 88 -2.82 -1.75 11.27
N HIS A 89 -1.97 -0.98 10.57
CA HIS A 89 -1.65 0.39 10.95
C HIS A 89 -2.89 1.31 10.94
N LEU A 90 -3.80 1.15 9.98
CA LEU A 90 -5.06 1.91 9.96
C LEU A 90 -5.97 1.56 11.14
N LYS A 91 -6.03 0.29 11.55
CA LYS A 91 -6.78 -0.12 12.75
C LYS A 91 -6.20 0.52 14.01
N ASP A 92 -4.87 0.51 14.15
CA ASP A 92 -4.19 1.13 15.29
C ASP A 92 -4.50 2.63 15.39
N ILE A 93 -4.50 3.35 14.25
CA ILE A 93 -4.90 4.76 14.20
C ILE A 93 -6.35 4.94 14.67
N MET A 94 -7.29 4.13 14.16
CA MET A 94 -8.70 4.22 14.55
C MET A 94 -8.91 3.95 16.04
N GLU A 95 -8.20 2.98 16.62
CA GLU A 95 -8.26 2.68 18.05
C GLU A 95 -7.68 3.82 18.91
N GLN A 96 -6.59 4.45 18.46
CA GLN A 96 -6.01 5.61 19.14
C GLN A 96 -6.97 6.80 19.11
N GLU A 97 -7.60 7.09 17.96
CA GLU A 97 -8.59 8.16 17.83
C GLU A 97 -9.82 7.91 18.71
N GLN A 98 -10.28 6.66 18.83
CA GLN A 98 -11.39 6.31 19.71
C GLN A 98 -11.04 6.52 21.19
N LYS A 99 -9.86 6.07 21.63
CA LYS A 99 -9.38 6.28 23.00
C LYS A 99 -9.27 7.77 23.34
N LEU A 100 -8.84 8.61 22.39
CA LEU A 100 -8.78 10.06 22.56
C LEU A 100 -10.18 10.69 22.70
N LYS A 101 -11.18 10.21 21.93
CA LYS A 101 -12.57 10.67 22.05
C LYS A 101 -13.20 10.28 23.39
N GLU A 102 -12.91 9.07 23.89
CA GLU A 102 -13.40 8.59 25.19
C GLU A 102 -12.75 9.35 26.35
N GLN A 103 -11.46 9.66 26.26
CA GLN A 103 -10.74 10.49 27.24
C GLN A 103 -11.21 11.95 27.24
N HIS A 104 -11.59 12.52 26.09
CA HIS A 104 -12.12 13.89 26.04
C HIS A 104 -13.63 13.98 26.36
N GLY A 105 -14.33 12.85 26.41
CA GLY A 105 -15.76 12.76 26.77
C GLY A 105 -16.04 12.75 28.28
N THR A 106 -15.00 12.76 29.13
CA THR A 106 -15.14 12.67 30.60
C THR A 106 -14.85 13.97 31.37
N GLU A 107 -14.79 15.12 30.70
CA GLU A 107 -14.75 16.44 31.36
C GLU A 107 -15.97 17.29 30.97
N ASN A 108 -17.15 16.92 31.47
CA ASN A 108 -18.21 17.91 31.74
C ASN A 108 -19.13 17.47 32.89
N PRO A 109 -18.85 17.87 34.14
CA PRO A 109 -19.88 18.15 35.11
C PRO A 109 -20.23 19.64 35.02
N GLY A 110 -21.50 19.94 34.78
CA GLY A 110 -21.95 21.30 34.51
C GLY A 110 -21.76 22.31 35.65
N GLY A 111 -21.83 23.59 35.27
CA GLY A 111 -22.22 24.69 36.17
C GLY A 111 -21.18 25.80 36.41
N GLN A 112 -21.50 27.00 35.89
CA GLN A 112 -21.16 28.34 36.41
C GLN A 112 -19.71 28.89 36.36
N LYS A 113 -19.50 29.77 35.37
CA LYS A 113 -19.03 31.19 35.43
C LYS A 113 -17.83 31.60 36.34
N VAL A 114 -16.80 32.17 35.67
CA VAL A 114 -15.92 33.32 36.06
C VAL A 114 -14.85 32.98 37.12
N CYS A 115 -13.54 33.26 37.00
CA CYS A 115 -12.81 34.49 36.64
C CYS A 115 -11.30 34.20 36.46
N VAL A 116 -10.67 34.87 35.48
CA VAL A 116 -9.37 35.56 35.52
C VAL A 116 -8.07 34.78 35.85
N GLN A 117 -7.25 34.69 34.78
CA GLN A 117 -5.80 34.89 34.74
C GLN A 117 -5.13 35.19 36.09
N ASN A 118 -4.18 34.36 36.54
CA ASN A 118 -3.06 34.90 37.29
C ASN A 118 -1.78 34.11 37.08
N ALA A 119 -0.78 34.86 36.62
CA ALA A 119 0.58 34.44 36.42
C ALA A 119 1.21 34.01 37.75
N LEU A 120 2.07 32.99 37.65
CA LEU A 120 2.98 32.54 38.69
C LEU A 120 3.81 33.72 39.22
N VAL A 121 3.50 34.15 40.44
CA VAL A 121 4.40 34.97 41.27
C VAL A 121 4.54 34.26 42.62
N HIS A 122 5.67 33.56 42.74
CA HIS A 122 6.53 33.42 43.94
C HIS A 122 5.89 33.15 45.32
N ASN A 123 6.26 32.02 45.93
CA ASN A 123 6.94 31.88 47.23
C ASN A 123 6.89 30.39 47.67
N ASN A 124 8.01 29.66 47.82
CA ASN A 124 9.03 29.65 48.88
C ASN A 124 8.84 28.43 49.81
N CYS A 125 9.96 27.90 50.34
CA CYS A 125 10.15 26.68 51.15
C CYS A 125 10.20 25.38 50.33
N ASN A 126 11.31 24.63 50.22
CA ASN A 126 12.36 24.31 51.20
C ASN A 126 13.69 24.00 50.48
#